data_AF-A0A0W0ZFN2-F1
#
_entry.id   AF-A0A0W0ZFN2-F1
#
_cell.length_a   1.000
_cell.length_b   1.000
_cell.length_c   1.000
_cell.angle_alpha   90.00
_cell.angle_beta   90.00
_cell.angle_gamma   90.00
#
_symmetry.space_group_name_H-M   'P 1'
#
loop_
_entity.id
_entity.type
_entity.pdbx_description
1 polymer ?
#
loop_
_entity_poly.entity_id
_entity_poly.type
_entity_poly.pdbx_seq_one_letter_code
_entity_poly.pdbx_strand_id
1 'polypeptide(L)'
;MSITALAASVLLIVTTTVFADNNSYNGSNNPIIPADNDQIRLSLDQCIADTNEVMTDNETHDLAKDLCKLRAQHQTARQKTLKGLAELVDQYKGVTNHEHDQNLTQTISLIQNGVKLCLDALDSQQVCHNIGCVIVPETNAILCDNQATAIINRILGRE
;
A
#
# COMPACT_ATOMS: atom_id res chain seq x y z
N MET A 1 25.96 -55.92 -12.16
CA MET A 1 25.12 -55.33 -11.11
C MET A 1 25.45 -53.84 -11.01
N SER A 2 24.41 -53.04 -10.81
CA SER A 2 24.19 -51.66 -11.24
C SER A 2 25.20 -50.59 -10.76
N ILE A 3 25.63 -49.74 -11.70
CA ILE A 3 26.20 -48.42 -11.43
C ILE A 3 25.02 -47.45 -11.44
N THR A 4 24.59 -46.99 -10.27
CA THR A 4 23.58 -45.93 -10.15
C THR A 4 24.21 -44.60 -10.54
N ALA A 5 23.82 -44.09 -11.71
CA ALA A 5 24.16 -42.75 -12.17
C ALA A 5 23.47 -41.71 -11.29
N LEU A 6 24.26 -40.78 -10.72
CA LEU A 6 23.74 -39.54 -10.17
C LEU A 6 23.16 -38.71 -11.32
N ALA A 7 21.84 -38.62 -11.39
CA ALA A 7 21.18 -37.60 -12.19
C ALA A 7 21.32 -36.26 -11.46
N ALA A 8 22.24 -35.42 -11.95
CA ALA A 8 22.32 -34.02 -11.55
C ALA A 8 21.11 -33.27 -12.11
N SER A 9 20.10 -33.04 -11.27
CA SER A 9 18.97 -32.17 -11.59
C SER A 9 19.46 -30.72 -11.60
N VAL A 10 19.86 -30.23 -12.77
CA VAL A 10 20.00 -28.79 -13.01
C VAL A 10 18.59 -28.20 -12.96
N LEU A 11 18.21 -27.69 -11.78
CA LEU A 11 17.02 -26.86 -11.63
C LEU A 11 17.29 -25.57 -12.40
N LEU A 12 16.89 -25.51 -13.67
CA LEU A 12 16.78 -24.25 -14.40
C LEU A 12 15.65 -23.47 -13.71
N ILE A 13 16.00 -22.61 -12.77
CA ILE A 13 15.10 -21.58 -12.27
C ILE A 13 14.92 -20.62 -13.44
N VAL A 14 13.87 -20.83 -14.23
CA VAL A 14 13.42 -19.87 -15.22
C VAL A 14 12.91 -18.67 -14.43
N THR A 15 13.80 -17.73 -14.13
CA THR A 15 13.42 -16.39 -13.71
C THR A 15 12.68 -15.79 -14.90
N THR A 16 11.35 -15.77 -14.86
CA THR A 16 10.55 -15.04 -15.83
C THR A 16 10.91 -13.57 -15.67
N THR A 17 11.80 -13.07 -16.52
CA THR A 17 11.96 -11.64 -16.72
C THR A 17 10.61 -11.14 -17.20
N VAL A 18 9.89 -10.41 -16.34
CA VAL A 18 8.69 -9.68 -16.74
C VAL A 18 9.22 -8.56 -17.65
N PHE A 19 9.29 -8.85 -18.95
CA PHE A 19 9.54 -7.81 -19.94
C PHE A 19 8.37 -6.84 -19.87
N ALA A 20 8.65 -5.55 -20.02
CA ALA A 20 7.61 -4.55 -20.23
C ALA A 20 6.70 -5.06 -21.36
N ASP A 21 5.40 -5.19 -21.11
CA ASP A 21 4.46 -5.40 -22.19
C ASP A 21 4.66 -4.22 -23.15
N ASN A 22 4.90 -4.49 -24.44
CA ASN A 22 5.11 -3.45 -25.47
C ASN A 22 3.88 -2.53 -25.68
N ASN A 23 2.92 -2.57 -24.77
CA ASN A 23 1.69 -1.82 -24.80
C ASN A 23 1.87 -0.53 -23.99
N SER A 24 1.43 0.58 -24.57
CA SER A 24 1.30 1.85 -23.86
C SER A 24 0.43 1.73 -22.62
N TYR A 25 0.64 2.63 -21.66
CA TYR A 25 -0.16 2.69 -20.44
C TYR A 25 -1.65 2.84 -20.75
N ASN A 26 -2.45 1.86 -20.32
CA ASN A 26 -3.91 1.81 -20.50
C ASN A 26 -4.70 1.88 -19.17
N GLY A 27 -4.02 2.13 -18.05
CA GLY A 27 -4.62 2.25 -16.73
C GLY A 27 -5.32 3.60 -16.48
N SER A 28 -5.91 3.73 -15.29
CA SER A 28 -6.59 4.96 -14.85
C SER A 28 -5.62 6.13 -14.67
N ASN A 29 -5.97 7.32 -15.14
CA ASN A 29 -5.21 8.54 -14.84
C ASN A 29 -5.17 8.88 -13.34
N ASN A 30 -6.09 8.33 -12.56
CA ASN A 30 -6.11 8.43 -11.10
C ASN A 30 -6.08 7.01 -10.53
N PRO A 31 -4.89 6.41 -10.36
CA PRO A 31 -4.76 5.10 -9.74
C PRO A 31 -5.25 5.15 -8.29
N ILE A 32 -5.94 4.10 -7.85
CA ILE A 32 -6.39 3.92 -6.46
C ILE A 32 -5.45 2.99 -5.71
N ILE A 33 -5.50 2.95 -4.39
CA ILE A 33 -4.90 1.87 -3.60
C ILE A 33 -6.01 0.85 -3.31
N PRO A 34 -5.81 -0.46 -3.49
CA PRO A 34 -6.87 -1.45 -3.22
C PRO A 34 -7.44 -1.39 -1.79
N ALA A 35 -6.64 -0.90 -0.83
CA ALA A 35 -7.07 -0.61 0.54
C ALA A 35 -8.05 0.59 0.65
N ASP A 36 -8.33 1.31 -0.43
CA ASP A 36 -9.35 2.37 -0.52
C ASP A 36 -10.79 1.83 -0.59
N ASN A 37 -10.97 0.51 -0.76
CA ASN A 37 -12.30 -0.09 -0.78
C ASN A 37 -13.02 0.05 0.58
N ASP A 38 -12.25 0.21 1.66
CA ASP A 38 -12.76 0.55 2.99
C ASP A 38 -12.58 2.05 3.24
N GLN A 39 -13.68 2.78 3.40
CA GLN A 39 -13.63 4.21 3.65
C GLN A 39 -12.96 4.52 5.00
N ILE A 40 -11.99 5.44 5.00
CA ILE A 40 -11.44 5.98 6.25
C ILE A 40 -12.53 6.80 6.95
N ARG A 41 -12.99 6.31 8.10
CA ARG A 41 -14.14 6.88 8.85
C ARG A 41 -13.72 8.05 9.72
N LEU A 42 -13.86 9.27 9.19
CA LEU A 42 -13.33 10.51 9.79
C LEU A 42 -14.25 11.22 10.78
N SER A 43 -15.53 10.86 10.88
CA SER A 43 -16.44 11.60 11.77
C SER A 43 -16.23 11.24 13.23
N LEU A 44 -16.38 12.23 14.13
CA LEU A 44 -16.23 12.01 15.57
C LEU A 44 -17.18 10.92 16.08
N ASP A 45 -18.42 10.91 15.61
CA ASP A 45 -19.41 9.88 15.96
C ASP A 45 -18.95 8.48 15.56
N GLN A 46 -18.28 8.34 14.41
CA GLN A 46 -17.72 7.07 13.97
C GLN A 46 -16.53 6.65 14.85
N CYS A 47 -15.65 7.58 15.20
CA CYS A 47 -14.54 7.29 16.10
C CYS A 47 -15.02 6.89 17.50
N ILE A 48 -16.08 7.52 18.01
CA ILE A 48 -16.71 7.17 19.29
C ILE A 48 -17.33 5.76 19.22
N ALA A 49 -18.05 5.45 18.15
CA ALA A 49 -18.63 4.13 17.96
C ALA A 49 -17.54 3.05 17.98
N ASP A 50 -16.46 3.26 17.23
CA ASP A 50 -15.39 2.29 17.08
C ASP A 50 -14.55 2.14 18.36
N THR A 51 -14.37 3.20 19.16
CA THR A 51 -13.72 3.06 20.48
C THR A 51 -14.62 2.39 21.52
N ASN A 52 -15.92 2.65 21.50
CA ASN A 52 -16.89 2.03 22.41
C ASN A 52 -17.04 0.51 22.17
N GLU A 53 -16.83 0.04 20.93
CA GLU A 53 -16.81 -1.40 20.60
C GLU A 53 -15.66 -2.15 21.29
N VAL A 54 -14.56 -1.45 21.62
CA VAL A 54 -13.35 -2.05 22.22
C VAL A 54 -13.16 -1.71 23.70
N MET A 55 -13.75 -0.61 24.17
CA MET A 55 -13.68 -0.11 25.54
C MET A 55 -15.09 0.32 25.97
N THR A 56 -15.68 -0.34 26.97
CA THR A 56 -17.04 -0.02 27.44
C THR A 56 -17.09 1.11 28.48
N ASP A 57 -15.94 1.68 28.83
CA ASP A 57 -15.78 2.54 30.00
C ASP A 57 -15.77 4.03 29.60
N ASN A 58 -16.23 4.91 30.49
CA ASN A 58 -16.49 6.35 30.28
C ASN A 58 -15.27 7.22 29.83
N GLU A 59 -14.07 6.65 29.73
CA GLU A 59 -12.86 7.34 29.23
C GLU A 59 -12.76 7.34 27.68
N THR A 60 -13.77 6.84 26.98
CA THR A 60 -13.80 6.67 25.52
C THR A 60 -13.77 7.95 24.69
N HIS A 61 -14.08 9.12 25.28
CA HIS A 61 -14.20 10.35 24.49
C HIS A 61 -12.86 10.95 24.06
N ASP A 62 -11.86 11.01 24.94
CA ASP A 62 -10.52 11.51 24.55
C ASP A 62 -9.82 10.53 23.61
N LEU A 63 -10.08 9.25 23.81
CA LEU A 63 -9.60 8.17 22.96
C LEU A 63 -10.21 8.20 21.55
N ALA A 64 -11.50 8.52 21.44
CA ALA A 64 -12.17 8.72 20.16
C ALA A 64 -11.59 9.93 19.41
N LYS A 65 -11.22 11.01 20.12
CA LYS A 65 -10.56 12.17 19.50
C LYS A 65 -9.18 11.79 18.96
N ASP A 66 -8.41 11.01 19.71
CA ASP A 66 -7.10 10.53 19.27
C ASP A 66 -7.21 9.62 18.05
N LEU A 67 -8.17 8.68 18.05
CA LEU A 67 -8.47 7.85 16.88
C LEU A 67 -8.85 8.70 15.66
N CYS A 68 -9.73 9.69 15.83
CA CYS A 68 -10.13 10.59 14.75
C CYS A 68 -8.96 11.41 14.20
N LYS A 69 -8.07 11.89 15.07
CA LYS A 69 -6.86 12.59 14.66
C LYS A 69 -5.95 11.66 13.85
N LEU A 70 -5.79 10.42 14.30
CA LEU A 70 -4.97 9.43 13.61
C LEU A 70 -5.55 9.08 12.23
N ARG A 71 -6.87 8.91 12.13
CA ARG A 71 -7.56 8.71 10.84
C ARG A 71 -7.41 9.90 9.90
N ALA A 72 -7.44 11.13 10.41
CA ALA A 72 -7.15 12.31 9.60
C ALA A 72 -5.70 12.32 9.08
N GLN A 73 -4.74 11.85 9.89
CA GLN A 73 -3.35 11.66 9.45
C GLN A 73 -3.22 10.56 8.39
N HIS A 74 -3.88 9.42 8.58
CA HIS A 74 -3.97 8.35 7.58
C HIS A 74 -4.56 8.87 6.27
N GLN A 75 -5.71 9.56 6.32
CA GLN A 75 -6.32 10.15 5.13
C GLN A 75 -5.37 11.11 4.39
N THR A 76 -4.61 11.91 5.14
CA THR A 76 -3.62 12.82 4.57
C THR A 76 -2.47 12.05 3.90
N ALA A 77 -1.97 10.98 4.53
CA ALA A 77 -0.93 10.12 3.95
C ALA A 77 -1.44 9.45 2.67
N ARG A 78 -2.64 8.85 2.70
CA ARG A 78 -3.30 8.24 1.53
C ARG A 78 -3.44 9.23 0.37
N GLN A 79 -3.92 10.45 0.64
CA GLN A 79 -4.07 11.49 -0.39
C GLN A 79 -2.74 11.89 -1.02
N LYS A 80 -1.65 11.95 -0.23
CA LYS A 80 -0.31 12.20 -0.76
C LYS A 80 0.14 11.06 -1.68
N THR A 81 -0.06 9.81 -1.28
CA THR A 81 0.25 8.64 -2.12
C THR A 81 -0.54 8.67 -3.42
N LEU A 82 -1.86 8.87 -3.36
CA LEU A 82 -2.74 8.94 -4.54
C LEU A 82 -2.36 10.07 -5.49
N LYS A 83 -2.05 11.25 -4.94
CA LYS A 83 -1.54 12.37 -5.72
C LYS A 83 -0.24 12.02 -6.43
N GLY A 84 0.70 11.39 -5.73
CA GLY A 84 1.97 10.95 -6.31
C GLY A 84 1.78 9.92 -7.43
N LEU A 85 0.85 8.96 -7.27
CA LEU A 85 0.51 8.00 -8.32
C LEU A 85 -0.07 8.70 -9.57
N ALA A 86 -0.95 9.68 -9.38
CA ALA A 86 -1.48 10.47 -10.49
C ALA A 86 -0.38 11.28 -11.21
N GLU A 87 0.58 11.83 -10.46
CA GLU A 87 1.73 12.55 -11.02
C GLU A 87 2.69 11.63 -11.79
N LEU A 88 2.87 10.38 -11.38
CA LEU A 88 3.61 9.38 -12.17
C LEU A 88 2.93 9.16 -13.52
N VAL A 89 1.60 9.09 -13.55
CA VAL A 89 0.87 8.95 -14.81
C VAL A 89 1.01 10.21 -15.67
N ASP A 90 0.86 11.39 -15.09
CA ASP A 90 1.03 12.66 -15.81
C ASP A 90 2.44 12.79 -16.42
N GLN A 91 3.47 12.38 -15.68
CA GLN A 91 4.86 12.51 -16.11
C GLN A 91 5.28 11.48 -17.16
N TYR A 92 4.81 10.23 -17.07
CA TYR A 92 5.35 9.12 -17.87
C TYR A 92 4.40 8.56 -18.93
N LYS A 93 3.10 8.87 -18.88
CA LYS A 93 2.15 8.42 -19.88
C LYS A 93 2.49 9.00 -21.26
N GLY A 94 2.62 8.13 -22.25
CA GLY A 94 3.02 8.48 -23.61
C GLY A 94 4.51 8.83 -23.77
N VAL A 95 5.32 8.72 -22.71
CA VAL A 95 6.78 8.89 -22.79
C VAL A 95 7.40 7.58 -23.27
N THR A 96 7.67 7.49 -24.56
CA THR A 96 8.19 6.28 -25.20
C THR A 96 9.70 6.11 -25.10
N ASN A 97 10.43 7.18 -24.74
CA ASN A 97 11.87 7.09 -24.50
C ASN A 97 12.13 6.22 -23.26
N HIS A 98 13.15 5.35 -23.34
CA HIS A 98 13.53 4.41 -22.27
C HIS A 98 12.37 3.56 -21.71
N GLU A 99 11.35 3.32 -22.53
CA GLU A 99 10.21 2.45 -22.20
C GLU A 99 9.40 2.92 -20.97
N HIS A 100 9.41 4.22 -20.65
CA HIS A 100 8.72 4.73 -19.46
C HIS A 100 7.20 4.45 -19.48
N ASP A 101 6.55 4.68 -20.61
CA ASP A 101 5.11 4.43 -20.79
C ASP A 101 4.77 2.93 -20.66
N GLN A 102 5.60 2.04 -21.22
CA GLN A 102 5.42 0.60 -21.14
C GLN A 102 5.59 0.07 -19.71
N ASN A 103 6.54 0.65 -18.96
CA ASN A 103 6.81 0.27 -17.58
C ASN A 103 5.84 0.89 -16.56
N LEU A 104 5.06 1.90 -16.97
CA LEU A 104 4.21 2.67 -16.06
C LEU A 104 3.13 1.79 -15.40
N THR A 105 2.50 0.88 -16.16
CA THR A 105 1.49 -0.04 -15.61
C THR A 105 2.07 -0.91 -14.50
N GLN A 106 3.24 -1.50 -14.74
CA GLN A 106 3.92 -2.33 -13.76
C GLN A 106 4.36 -1.50 -12.54
N THR A 107 4.88 -0.30 -12.76
CA THR A 107 5.32 0.62 -11.70
C THR A 107 4.18 0.97 -10.76
N ILE A 108 3.03 1.40 -11.30
CA ILE A 108 1.83 1.72 -10.52
C ILE A 108 1.35 0.48 -9.74
N SER A 109 1.29 -0.69 -10.39
CA SER A 109 0.86 -1.94 -9.75
C SER A 109 1.78 -2.35 -8.61
N LEU A 110 3.11 -2.24 -8.77
CA LEU A 110 4.08 -2.54 -7.72
C LEU A 110 3.91 -1.64 -6.50
N ILE A 111 3.65 -0.34 -6.70
CA ILE A 111 3.43 0.59 -5.59
C ILE A 111 2.11 0.28 -4.86
N GLN A 112 1.02 0.07 -5.60
CA GLN A 112 -0.28 -0.31 -5.03
C GLN A 112 -0.20 -1.61 -4.23
N ASN A 113 0.42 -2.65 -4.81
CA ASN A 113 0.62 -3.94 -4.16
C ASN A 113 1.60 -3.83 -2.98
N GLY A 114 2.58 -2.93 -3.06
CA GLY A 114 3.51 -2.65 -1.95
C GLY A 114 2.79 -2.15 -0.70
N VAL A 115 1.83 -1.23 -0.86
CA VAL A 115 1.01 -0.77 0.28
C VAL A 115 0.19 -1.93 0.87
N LYS A 116 -0.44 -2.74 0.01
CA LYS A 116 -1.19 -3.92 0.46
C LYS A 116 -0.31 -4.91 1.22
N LEU A 117 0.86 -5.27 0.67
CA LEU A 117 1.78 -6.22 1.30
C LEU A 117 2.30 -5.71 2.64
N CYS A 118 2.58 -4.40 2.74
CA CYS A 118 2.98 -3.77 3.99
C CYS A 118 1.89 -3.91 5.07
N LEU A 119 0.63 -3.62 4.71
CA LEU A 119 -0.52 -3.79 5.62
C LEU A 119 -0.70 -5.26 6.03
N ASP A 120 -0.80 -6.17 5.05
CA ASP A 120 -1.00 -7.61 5.30
C ASP A 120 0.10 -8.18 6.21
N ALA A 121 1.35 -7.75 6.03
CA ALA A 121 2.47 -8.19 6.85
C ALA A 121 2.37 -7.69 8.30
N LEU A 122 2.01 -6.42 8.50
CA LEU A 122 1.86 -5.84 9.84
C LEU A 122 0.63 -6.44 10.57
N ASP A 123 -0.49 -6.60 9.86
CA ASP A 123 -1.72 -7.19 10.39
C ASP A 123 -1.53 -8.66 10.77
N SER A 124 -0.64 -9.39 10.08
CA SER A 124 -0.31 -10.79 10.43
C SER A 124 0.26 -10.96 11.85
N GLN A 125 0.81 -9.89 12.43
CA GLN A 125 1.35 -9.88 13.80
C GLN A 125 0.43 -9.16 14.78
N GLN A 126 -0.72 -8.65 14.32
CA GLN A 126 -1.63 -7.91 15.16
C GLN A 126 -2.52 -8.86 15.98
N VAL A 127 -2.10 -9.11 17.22
CA VAL A 127 -2.92 -9.77 18.23
C VAL A 127 -3.31 -8.72 19.26
N CYS A 128 -4.50 -8.14 19.12
CA CYS A 128 -4.97 -7.07 20.00
C CYS A 128 -6.23 -7.50 20.75
N HIS A 129 -6.41 -6.99 21.96
CA HIS A 129 -7.58 -7.22 22.82
C HIS A 129 -7.89 -5.97 23.67
N ASN A 130 -7.49 -4.81 23.17
CA ASN A 130 -7.61 -3.51 23.84
C ASN A 130 -7.65 -2.41 22.78
N ILE A 131 -7.47 -1.16 23.20
CA ILE A 131 -7.49 -0.01 22.31
C ILE A 131 -6.50 -0.06 21.13
N GLY A 132 -5.42 -0.85 21.26
CA GLY A 132 -4.52 -1.14 20.16
C GLY A 132 -5.23 -1.70 18.93
N CYS A 133 -6.42 -2.30 19.07
CA CYS A 133 -7.20 -2.81 17.94
C CYS A 133 -7.68 -1.73 16.97
N VAL A 134 -7.86 -0.49 17.41
CA VAL A 134 -8.31 0.60 16.52
C VAL A 134 -7.19 1.60 16.22
N ILE A 135 -6.17 1.70 17.07
CA ILE A 135 -5.03 2.62 16.87
C ILE A 135 -3.94 2.02 15.96
N VAL A 136 -3.59 0.75 16.18
CA VAL A 136 -2.49 0.10 15.44
C VAL A 136 -2.76 0.02 13.93
N PRO A 137 -3.98 -0.34 13.45
CA PRO A 137 -4.24 -0.38 12.02
C PRO A 137 -4.01 0.96 11.33
N GLU A 138 -4.45 2.06 11.94
CA GLU A 138 -4.29 3.41 11.39
C GLU A 138 -2.81 3.84 11.38
N THR A 139 -2.04 3.47 12.41
CA THR A 139 -0.61 3.75 12.47
C THR A 139 0.16 2.97 11.40
N ASN A 140 -0.19 1.69 11.20
CA ASN A 140 0.37 0.84 10.16
C ASN A 140 0.06 1.40 8.76
N ALA A 141 -1.19 1.82 8.53
CA ALA A 141 -1.59 2.41 7.27
C ALA A 141 -0.83 3.70 6.94
N ILE A 142 -0.67 4.60 7.92
CA ILE A 142 0.17 5.81 7.77
C ILE A 142 1.60 5.44 7.38
N LEU A 143 2.21 4.44 8.02
CA LEU A 143 3.55 3.99 7.71
C LEU A 143 3.64 3.49 6.26
N CYS A 144 2.74 2.59 5.85
CA CYS A 144 2.74 2.01 4.51
C CYS A 144 2.50 3.06 3.42
N ASP A 145 1.58 4.00 3.63
CA ASP A 145 1.33 5.11 2.70
C ASP A 145 2.55 6.05 2.57
N ASN A 146 3.22 6.36 3.69
CA ASN A 146 4.43 7.19 3.66
C ASN A 146 5.60 6.48 2.94
N GLN A 147 5.75 5.16 3.12
CA GLN A 147 6.75 4.38 2.38
C GLN A 147 6.49 4.41 0.87
N ALA A 148 5.23 4.23 0.46
CA ALA A 148 4.85 4.36 -0.95
C ALA A 148 5.12 5.77 -1.50
N THR A 149 4.78 6.81 -0.73
CA THR A 149 5.09 8.20 -1.10
C THR A 149 6.59 8.42 -1.28
N ALA A 150 7.44 7.84 -0.43
CA ALA A 150 8.89 7.96 -0.56
C ALA A 150 9.41 7.31 -1.86
N ILE A 151 8.91 6.11 -2.20
CA ILE A 151 9.23 5.43 -3.46
C ILE A 151 8.78 6.27 -4.66
N ILE A 152 7.56 6.81 -4.62
CA ILE A 152 7.03 7.68 -5.68
C ILE A 152 7.93 8.91 -5.87
N ASN A 153 8.27 9.61 -4.77
CA ASN A 153 9.13 10.80 -4.84
C ASN A 153 10.52 10.47 -5.39
N ARG A 154 11.06 9.29 -5.08
CA ARG A 154 12.33 8.81 -5.65
C ARG A 154 12.24 8.69 -7.17
N ILE A 155 11.17 8.09 -7.68
CA ILE A 155 10.94 7.91 -9.12
C ILE A 155 10.77 9.27 -9.80
N LEU A 156 10.02 10.18 -9.18
CA LEU A 156 9.78 11.54 -9.66
C LEU A 156 10.99 12.47 -9.52
N GLY A 157 12.10 12.03 -8.90
CA GLY A 157 13.32 12.81 -8.73
C GLY A 157 13.21 13.97 -7.71
N ARG A 158 12.40 13.82 -6.66
CA ARG A 158 12.10 14.88 -5.67
C ARG A 158 12.77 14.70 -4.31
N GLU A 159 13.87 13.95 -4.25
CA GLU A 159 14.61 13.72 -3.00
C GLU A 159 15.03 15.01 -2.29
#